data_AF-A0A7S2R0S1-F1
#
_entry.id   AF-A0A7S2R0S1-F1
#
_cell.length_a   1.000
_cell.length_b   1.000
_cell.length_c   1.000
_cell.angle_alpha   90.00
_cell.angle_beta   90.00
_cell.angle_gamma   90.00
#
_symmetry.space_group_name_H-M   'P 1'
#
loop_
_entity.id
_entity.type
_entity.pdbx_description
1 polymer ?
#
loop_
_entity_poly.entity_id
_entity_poly.type
_entity_poly.pdbx_seq_one_letter_code
_entity_poly.pdbx_strand_id
1 'polypeptide(L)'
;GLGICDEEEEGVATVKQEKFRELELLKQKIASKPAGQALEFVMNKYNEQKIQKTSFLDNSFMKTLAGAIRFGTTLLVENVEVIDPVLNPILNKEIQRTGGRSLVRIGTEDVDYSPKFNIILTTKNPAAKLTPDLCSRVTLVNFTVTPDSLQSQSTSLTLKAEKPEIEEQRSNLLKLQGEQLVKLRELEEQMLATISAVEGNILDDDRIVEGMEVLMKEGAQVEDQIAKSSDIMKEVKHAIGKFEPLALLCRELFVALEAMRKISFLYEFSAKSFMNLMKSVLEKKQSGDQSDEERIDILKKDLSEEAAARIARGLLVEDKSQNI
;
A
#
# COMPACT_ATOMS: atom_id res chain seq x y z
N GLY A 1 -30.12 -2.37 5.01
CA GLY A 1 -29.69 -1.96 3.67
C GLY A 1 -28.47 -1.10 3.81
N LEU A 2 -27.32 -1.61 3.40
CA LEU A 2 -26.09 -0.83 3.19
C LEU A 2 -25.55 -1.36 1.87
N GLY A 3 -26.10 -0.83 0.78
CA GLY A 3 -25.47 -0.87 -0.52
C GLY A 3 -24.59 0.36 -0.62
N ILE A 4 -23.30 0.13 -0.84
CA ILE A 4 -22.44 1.05 -1.58
C ILE A 4 -21.59 0.15 -2.48
N CYS A 5 -22.08 -0.03 -3.70
CA CYS A 5 -21.30 -0.46 -4.85
C CYS A 5 -21.18 0.78 -5.73
N ASP A 6 -20.00 1.38 -5.77
CA ASP A 6 -19.49 2.38 -6.72
C ASP A 6 -17.97 2.46 -6.44
N GLU A 7 -17.00 2.49 -7.34
CA GLU A 7 -16.86 2.24 -8.77
C GLU A 7 -15.34 2.00 -8.98
N GLU A 8 -14.99 1.03 -9.84
CA GLU A 8 -13.79 0.92 -10.70
C GLU A 8 -12.37 1.00 -10.08
N GLU A 9 -11.69 -0.15 -9.95
CA GLU A 9 -10.39 -0.24 -9.25
C GLU A 9 -9.47 -1.38 -9.73
N GLU A 10 -8.15 -1.16 -9.95
CA GLU A 10 -7.13 -2.23 -10.06
C GLU A 10 -7.00 -2.98 -8.71
N GLY A 11 -7.75 -4.09 -8.59
CA GLY A 11 -7.79 -4.88 -7.36
C GLY A 11 -6.65 -5.88 -7.22
N VAL A 12 -5.88 -5.79 -6.13
CA VAL A 12 -5.18 -6.94 -5.55
C VAL A 12 -6.00 -7.41 -4.35
N ALA A 13 -6.86 -8.41 -4.55
CA ALA A 13 -7.52 -9.03 -3.41
C ALA A 13 -6.46 -9.50 -2.39
N THR A 14 -6.73 -9.27 -1.11
CA THR A 14 -5.88 -9.75 -0.03
C THR A 14 -6.80 -10.39 0.98
N VAL A 15 -7.06 -11.69 0.82
CA VAL A 15 -7.73 -12.45 1.86
C VAL A 15 -6.82 -12.41 3.09
N LYS A 16 -7.28 -11.82 4.18
CA LYS A 16 -6.63 -11.92 5.49
C LYS A 16 -7.68 -12.46 6.45
N GLN A 17 -7.40 -13.63 7.01
CA GLN A 17 -8.05 -14.09 8.23
C GLN A 17 -7.15 -13.69 9.40
N GLU A 18 -7.27 -12.43 9.88
CA GLU A 18 -7.13 -12.00 11.28
C GLU A 18 -6.77 -10.50 11.46
N LYS A 19 -7.29 -9.95 12.57
CA LYS A 19 -7.17 -8.60 13.17
C LYS A 19 -7.29 -7.38 12.24
N PHE A 20 -8.51 -6.84 12.21
CA PHE A 20 -8.96 -5.60 11.57
C PHE A 20 -7.98 -4.40 11.71
N ARG A 21 -7.36 -4.20 12.89
CA ARG A 21 -6.44 -3.07 13.16
C ARG A 21 -5.12 -3.11 12.39
N GLU A 22 -4.53 -4.29 12.19
CA GLU A 22 -3.28 -4.39 11.43
C GLU A 22 -3.50 -4.16 9.94
N LEU A 23 -4.69 -4.50 9.42
CA LEU A 23 -5.10 -4.26 8.05
C LEU A 23 -5.30 -2.78 7.76
N GLU A 24 -5.80 -2.00 8.70
CA GLU A 24 -6.02 -0.56 8.55
C GLU A 24 -4.69 0.22 8.50
N LEU A 25 -3.74 -0.17 9.36
CA LEU A 25 -2.35 0.27 9.30
C LEU A 25 -1.63 -0.17 8.01
N LEU A 26 -1.98 -1.35 7.47
CA LEU A 26 -1.47 -1.84 6.19
C LEU A 26 -2.04 -1.05 5.01
N LYS A 27 -3.35 -0.79 5.01
CA LYS A 27 -4.05 0.03 4.01
C LYS A 27 -3.42 1.43 3.95
N GLN A 28 -3.20 2.04 5.11
CA GLN A 28 -2.59 3.38 5.20
C GLN A 28 -1.14 3.42 4.72
N LYS A 29 -0.33 2.38 4.99
CA LYS A 29 1.08 2.29 4.56
C LYS A 29 1.28 1.85 3.11
N ILE A 30 0.32 1.15 2.50
CA ILE A 30 0.42 0.68 1.11
C ILE A 30 -0.28 1.62 0.13
N ALA A 31 -1.29 2.40 0.55
CA ALA A 31 -1.98 3.38 -0.30
C ALA A 31 -1.04 4.41 -0.97
N SER A 32 0.19 4.57 -0.46
CA SER A 32 1.21 5.44 -1.05
C SER A 32 2.11 4.76 -2.10
N LYS A 33 1.84 3.51 -2.50
CA LYS A 33 2.69 2.73 -3.42
C LYS A 33 1.89 2.25 -4.65
N PRO A 34 2.42 2.35 -5.88
CA PRO A 34 1.78 1.83 -7.09
C PRO A 34 1.38 0.35 -6.95
N ALA A 35 0.32 -0.10 -7.65
CA ALA A 35 -0.25 -1.45 -7.55
C ALA A 35 0.77 -2.60 -7.60
N GLY A 36 1.83 -2.49 -8.40
CA GLY A 36 2.91 -3.49 -8.47
C GLY A 36 3.79 -3.59 -7.21
N GLN A 37 3.92 -2.52 -6.42
CA GLN A 37 4.72 -2.48 -5.19
C GLN A 37 3.95 -2.98 -3.97
N ALA A 38 2.61 -3.03 -4.02
CA ALA A 38 1.79 -3.58 -2.94
C ALA A 38 2.09 -5.07 -2.73
N LEU A 39 2.19 -5.83 -3.82
CA LEU A 39 2.54 -7.24 -3.79
C LEU A 39 3.95 -7.46 -3.23
N GLU A 40 4.93 -6.69 -3.71
CA GLU A 40 6.30 -6.75 -3.23
C GLU A 40 6.39 -6.41 -1.73
N PHE A 41 5.59 -5.46 -1.25
CA PHE A 41 5.50 -5.15 0.16
C PHE A 41 4.93 -6.31 1.00
N VAL A 42 3.86 -6.97 0.52
CA VAL A 42 3.31 -8.17 1.17
C VAL A 42 4.38 -9.27 1.22
N MET A 43 5.11 -9.50 0.12
CA MET A 43 6.21 -10.47 0.08
C MET A 43 7.29 -10.17 1.12
N ASN A 44 7.72 -8.90 1.20
CA ASN A 44 8.75 -8.48 2.14
C ASN A 44 8.28 -8.60 3.59
N LYS A 45 7.01 -8.29 3.89
CA LYS A 45 6.46 -8.39 5.24
C LYS A 45 6.44 -9.84 5.76
N TYR A 46 6.22 -10.81 4.88
CA TYR A 46 6.13 -12.23 5.24
C TYR A 46 7.35 -13.03 4.80
N ASN A 47 8.47 -12.37 4.51
CA ASN A 47 9.70 -13.03 4.04
C ASN A 47 10.19 -14.08 5.05
N GLU A 48 10.11 -13.77 6.35
CA GLU A 48 10.47 -14.69 7.44
C GLU A 48 9.53 -15.91 7.55
N GLN A 49 8.26 -15.76 7.15
CA GLN A 49 7.24 -16.82 7.22
C GLN A 49 7.22 -17.73 5.98
N LYS A 50 8.12 -17.50 5.00
CA LYS A 50 8.25 -18.27 3.75
C LYS A 50 6.92 -18.42 3.00
N ILE A 51 6.47 -17.34 2.33
CA ILE A 51 5.30 -17.41 1.43
C ILE A 51 5.57 -18.38 0.27
N GLN A 52 4.63 -19.30 0.03
CA GLN A 52 4.59 -20.09 -1.20
C GLN A 52 3.71 -19.40 -2.24
N LYS A 53 4.19 -19.28 -3.48
CA LYS A 53 3.42 -18.71 -4.61
C LYS A 53 2.87 -19.83 -5.49
N THR A 54 1.65 -19.68 -5.98
CA THR A 54 1.02 -20.59 -6.96
C THR A 54 -0.06 -19.85 -7.74
N SER A 55 -0.64 -20.49 -8.75
CA SER A 55 -1.84 -20.06 -9.46
C SER A 55 -2.82 -21.23 -9.57
N PHE A 56 -4.12 -20.96 -9.77
CA PHE A 56 -5.11 -22.00 -10.05
C PHE A 56 -4.82 -22.79 -11.32
N LEU A 57 -4.06 -22.20 -12.25
CA LEU A 57 -3.63 -22.85 -13.50
C LEU A 57 -2.47 -23.84 -13.29
N ASP A 58 -1.84 -23.86 -12.11
CA ASP A 58 -0.73 -24.76 -11.84
C ASP A 58 -1.25 -26.19 -11.60
N ASN A 59 -0.72 -27.17 -12.33
CA ASN A 59 -1.03 -28.59 -12.12
C ASN A 59 -0.70 -29.08 -10.70
N SER A 60 0.21 -28.40 -10.00
CA SER A 60 0.59 -28.68 -8.61
C SER A 60 -0.24 -27.93 -7.57
N PHE A 61 -1.19 -27.07 -7.97
CA PHE A 61 -1.97 -26.21 -7.08
C PHE A 61 -2.55 -26.97 -5.88
N MET A 62 -3.23 -28.09 -6.14
CA MET A 62 -3.85 -28.91 -5.09
C MET A 62 -2.83 -29.45 -4.08
N LYS A 63 -1.66 -29.88 -4.55
CA LYS A 63 -0.59 -30.41 -3.70
C LYS A 63 0.03 -29.29 -2.85
N THR A 64 0.25 -28.12 -3.46
CA THR A 64 0.77 -26.93 -2.79
C THR A 64 -0.22 -26.43 -1.73
N LEU A 65 -1.51 -26.37 -2.07
CA LEU A 65 -2.59 -25.98 -1.16
C LEU A 65 -2.67 -26.93 0.05
N ALA A 66 -2.73 -28.24 -0.19
CA ALA A 66 -2.79 -29.23 0.88
C ALA A 66 -1.54 -29.19 1.78
N GLY A 67 -0.35 -29.01 1.17
CA GLY A 67 0.89 -28.80 1.90
C GLY A 67 0.84 -27.55 2.78
N ALA A 68 0.41 -26.43 2.23
CA ALA A 68 0.36 -25.16 2.93
C ALA A 68 -0.60 -25.20 4.13
N ILE A 69 -1.78 -25.81 3.96
CA ILE A 69 -2.75 -26.02 5.04
C ILE A 69 -2.16 -26.88 6.17
N ARG A 70 -1.49 -27.97 5.81
CA ARG A 70 -0.89 -28.91 6.78
C ARG A 70 0.23 -28.26 7.59
N PHE A 71 1.13 -27.54 6.93
CA PHE A 71 2.28 -26.92 7.59
C PHE A 71 1.98 -25.53 8.17
N GLY A 72 0.82 -24.95 7.88
CA GLY A 72 0.46 -23.60 8.30
C GLY A 72 1.31 -22.52 7.64
N THR A 73 1.75 -22.74 6.41
CA THR A 73 2.51 -21.74 5.64
C THR A 73 1.57 -20.79 4.93
N THR A 74 1.96 -19.53 4.79
CA THR A 74 1.19 -18.55 4.02
C THR A 74 1.24 -18.88 2.52
N LEU A 75 0.09 -19.03 1.89
CA LEU A 75 -0.06 -19.30 0.46
C LEU A 75 -0.51 -18.04 -0.28
N LEU A 76 0.19 -17.68 -1.34
CA LEU A 76 -0.22 -16.63 -2.26
C LEU A 76 -0.67 -17.27 -3.59
N VAL A 77 -1.90 -17.02 -3.98
CA VAL A 77 -2.45 -17.44 -5.27
C VAL A 77 -2.53 -16.24 -6.20
N GLU A 78 -1.86 -16.30 -7.34
CA GLU A 78 -1.76 -15.21 -8.31
C GLU A 78 -2.76 -15.35 -9.47
N ASN A 79 -3.20 -14.20 -9.98
CA ASN A 79 -4.10 -14.04 -11.14
C ASN A 79 -5.46 -14.73 -10.95
N VAL A 80 -6.07 -14.52 -9.79
CA VAL A 80 -7.39 -15.04 -9.45
C VAL A 80 -8.47 -14.19 -10.12
N GLU A 81 -8.94 -14.60 -11.29
CA GLU A 81 -10.09 -13.96 -11.94
C GLU A 81 -11.42 -14.53 -11.43
N VAL A 82 -11.44 -15.85 -11.21
CA VAL A 82 -12.58 -16.60 -10.66
C VAL A 82 -12.05 -17.45 -9.52
N ILE A 83 -12.73 -17.40 -8.37
CA ILE A 83 -12.37 -18.26 -7.24
C ILE A 83 -12.82 -19.69 -7.54
N ASP A 84 -11.87 -20.61 -7.54
CA ASP A 84 -12.16 -22.03 -7.66
C ASP A 84 -12.95 -22.50 -6.41
N PRO A 85 -14.11 -23.17 -6.59
CA PRO A 85 -14.91 -23.73 -5.49
C PRO A 85 -14.14 -24.64 -4.53
N VAL A 86 -12.98 -25.16 -4.92
CA VAL A 86 -12.08 -25.94 -4.05
C VAL A 86 -11.61 -25.17 -2.81
N LEU A 87 -11.64 -23.83 -2.84
CA LEU A 87 -11.32 -22.98 -1.69
C LEU A 87 -12.51 -22.76 -0.75
N ASN A 88 -13.75 -23.09 -1.13
CA ASN A 88 -14.94 -22.84 -0.31
C ASN A 88 -14.84 -23.42 1.11
N PRO A 89 -14.39 -24.68 1.32
CA PRO A 89 -14.26 -25.24 2.67
C PRO A 89 -13.32 -24.43 3.57
N ILE A 90 -12.27 -23.83 2.99
CA ILE A 90 -11.30 -22.99 3.70
C ILE A 90 -11.91 -21.62 4.00
N LEU A 91 -12.55 -20.99 3.00
CA LEU A 91 -13.17 -19.68 3.13
C LEU A 91 -14.35 -19.70 4.12
N ASN A 92 -15.11 -20.81 4.14
CA ASN A 92 -16.23 -21.04 5.07
C ASN A 92 -15.78 -21.49 6.46
N LYS A 93 -14.50 -21.81 6.65
CA LYS A 93 -13.96 -22.41 7.88
C LYS A 93 -14.72 -23.70 8.26
N GLU A 94 -14.97 -24.56 7.28
CA GLU A 94 -15.58 -25.89 7.46
C GLU A 94 -14.57 -26.88 8.07
N ILE A 95 -14.08 -26.56 9.27
CA ILE A 95 -13.06 -27.32 9.97
C ILE A 95 -13.76 -28.36 10.86
N GLN A 96 -13.52 -29.63 10.56
CA GLN A 96 -14.03 -30.75 11.32
C GLN A 96 -13.06 -31.11 12.44
N ARG A 97 -13.56 -31.30 13.66
CA ARG A 97 -12.76 -31.73 14.80
C ARG A 97 -13.04 -33.20 15.12
N THR A 98 -12.09 -34.07 14.82
CA THR A 98 -12.20 -35.51 15.06
C THR A 98 -11.00 -35.99 15.87
N GLY A 99 -11.24 -36.53 17.06
CA GLY A 99 -10.18 -37.11 17.90
C GLY A 99 -9.04 -36.15 18.26
N GLY A 100 -9.35 -34.87 18.52
CA GLY A 100 -8.36 -33.84 18.85
C GLY A 100 -7.62 -33.25 17.64
N ARG A 101 -7.84 -33.77 16.43
CA ARG A 101 -7.31 -33.21 15.17
C ARG A 101 -8.33 -32.29 14.53
N SER A 102 -7.85 -31.21 13.93
CA SER A 102 -8.65 -30.33 13.08
C SER A 102 -8.38 -30.71 11.62
N LEU A 103 -9.42 -31.02 10.87
CA LEU A 103 -9.36 -31.49 9.49
C LEU A 103 -10.19 -30.56 8.61
N VAL A 104 -9.75 -30.35 7.38
CA VAL A 104 -10.53 -29.66 6.34
C VAL A 104 -10.54 -30.52 5.08
N ARG A 105 -11.70 -30.64 4.44
CA ARG A 105 -11.86 -31.42 3.21
C ARG A 105 -11.58 -30.55 2.00
N ILE A 106 -10.59 -30.92 1.19
CA ILE A 106 -10.19 -30.22 -0.03
C ILE A 106 -10.34 -31.18 -1.21
N GLY A 107 -11.34 -30.93 -2.06
CA GLY A 107 -11.70 -31.85 -3.13
C GLY A 107 -12.17 -33.21 -2.57
N THR A 108 -11.34 -34.24 -2.76
CA THR A 108 -11.60 -35.61 -2.27
C THR A 108 -10.76 -36.01 -1.05
N GLU A 109 -9.81 -35.17 -0.62
CA GLU A 109 -8.87 -35.50 0.46
C GLU A 109 -9.17 -34.71 1.75
N ASP A 110 -9.01 -35.37 2.89
CA ASP A 110 -9.04 -34.72 4.21
C ASP A 110 -7.62 -34.36 4.64
N VAL A 111 -7.40 -33.07 4.94
CA VAL A 111 -6.07 -32.51 5.26
C VAL A 111 -6.09 -31.96 6.68
N ASP A 112 -5.03 -32.22 7.46
CA ASP A 112 -4.85 -31.60 8.78
C ASP A 112 -4.77 -30.08 8.64
N TYR A 113 -5.68 -29.38 9.31
CA TYR A 113 -5.75 -27.93 9.30
C TYR A 113 -4.86 -27.33 10.39
N SER A 114 -3.85 -26.56 9.96
CA SER A 114 -3.05 -25.75 10.88
C SER A 114 -3.72 -24.38 11.13
N PRO A 115 -3.88 -23.95 12.39
CA PRO A 115 -4.44 -22.63 12.70
C PRO A 115 -3.52 -21.47 12.27
N LYS A 116 -2.27 -21.75 11.90
CA LYS A 116 -1.32 -20.74 11.39
C LYS A 116 -1.46 -20.49 9.88
N PHE A 117 -2.27 -21.30 9.20
CA PHE A 117 -2.44 -21.20 7.75
C PHE A 117 -3.08 -19.85 7.37
N ASN A 118 -2.49 -19.20 6.38
CA ASN A 118 -3.00 -17.97 5.79
C ASN A 118 -3.00 -18.09 4.27
N ILE A 119 -4.01 -17.54 3.60
CA ILE A 119 -4.10 -17.51 2.14
C ILE A 119 -4.31 -16.08 1.66
N ILE A 120 -3.60 -15.68 0.62
CA ILE A 120 -3.70 -14.37 -0.04
C ILE A 120 -4.02 -14.63 -1.51
N LEU A 121 -5.07 -14.02 -2.05
CA LEU A 121 -5.54 -14.25 -3.42
C LEU A 121 -5.42 -12.97 -4.21
N THR A 122 -4.52 -12.87 -5.18
CA THR A 122 -4.30 -11.62 -5.92
C THR A 122 -4.92 -11.68 -7.30
N THR A 123 -5.42 -10.54 -7.78
CA THR A 123 -5.84 -10.39 -9.16
C THR A 123 -5.17 -9.16 -9.77
N LYS A 124 -5.18 -9.09 -11.10
CA LYS A 124 -4.79 -7.91 -11.85
C LYS A 124 -5.98 -7.32 -12.60
N ASN A 125 -7.10 -8.03 -12.62
CA ASN A 125 -8.29 -7.62 -13.33
C ASN A 125 -9.12 -6.71 -12.42
N PRO A 126 -9.20 -5.40 -12.70
CA PRO A 126 -10.01 -4.47 -11.92
C PRO A 126 -11.50 -4.81 -11.95
N ALA A 127 -11.96 -5.43 -13.04
CA ALA A 127 -13.36 -5.79 -13.26
C ALA A 127 -13.71 -7.18 -12.71
N ALA A 128 -12.85 -7.80 -11.89
CA ALA A 128 -13.15 -9.08 -11.27
C ALA A 128 -14.38 -8.97 -10.36
N LYS A 129 -15.53 -9.46 -10.85
CA LYS A 129 -16.79 -9.43 -10.11
C LYS A 129 -16.79 -10.51 -9.03
N LEU A 130 -16.60 -10.09 -7.78
CA LEU A 130 -16.80 -10.95 -6.62
C LEU A 130 -18.30 -10.99 -6.28
N THR A 131 -18.82 -12.19 -6.03
CA THR A 131 -20.22 -12.34 -5.60
C THR A 131 -20.39 -11.78 -4.19
N PRO A 132 -21.56 -11.21 -3.82
CA PRO A 132 -21.81 -10.70 -2.48
C PRO A 132 -21.57 -11.75 -1.38
N ASP A 133 -21.91 -13.00 -1.67
CA ASP A 133 -21.65 -14.15 -0.82
C ASP A 133 -20.15 -14.34 -0.52
N LEU A 134 -19.30 -14.19 -1.53
CA LEU A 134 -17.85 -14.26 -1.36
C LEU A 134 -17.32 -13.05 -0.59
N CYS A 135 -17.77 -11.83 -0.92
CA CYS A 135 -17.40 -10.60 -0.23
C CYS A 135 -17.70 -10.61 1.27
N SER A 136 -18.69 -11.38 1.72
CA SER A 136 -18.99 -11.55 3.15
C SER A 136 -17.96 -12.40 3.90
N ARG A 137 -17.19 -13.23 3.17
CA ARG A 137 -16.25 -14.23 3.71
C ARG A 137 -14.79 -13.83 3.53
N VAL A 138 -14.52 -12.88 2.65
CA VAL A 138 -13.18 -12.38 2.36
C VAL A 138 -13.05 -10.91 2.73
N THR A 139 -11.85 -10.50 3.13
CA THR A 139 -11.52 -9.08 3.20
C THR A 139 -11.03 -8.65 1.83
N LEU A 140 -11.78 -7.77 1.15
CA LEU A 140 -11.28 -7.12 -0.04
C LEU A 140 -10.35 -5.98 0.36
N VAL A 141 -9.18 -5.95 -0.26
CA VAL A 141 -8.28 -4.81 -0.23
C VAL A 141 -8.12 -4.38 -1.66
N ASN A 142 -8.21 -3.09 -1.89
CA ASN A 142 -7.99 -2.54 -3.20
C ASN A 142 -6.83 -1.52 -3.16
N PHE A 143 -6.02 -1.52 -4.22
CA PHE A 143 -4.87 -0.64 -4.37
C PHE A 143 -5.03 0.23 -5.62
N THR A 144 -6.01 1.13 -5.59
CA THR A 144 -6.13 2.19 -6.60
C THR A 144 -5.17 3.33 -6.29
N VAL A 145 -4.51 3.82 -7.34
CA VAL A 145 -3.77 5.08 -7.29
C VAL A 145 -4.78 6.21 -7.18
N THR A 146 -4.90 6.81 -6.01
CA THR A 146 -5.75 7.98 -5.82
C THR A 146 -5.09 9.23 -6.40
N PRO A 147 -5.86 10.26 -6.79
CA PRO A 147 -5.30 11.53 -7.26
C PRO A 147 -4.32 12.16 -6.27
N ASP A 148 -4.59 12.06 -4.96
CA ASP A 148 -3.70 12.56 -3.90
C ASP A 148 -2.39 11.73 -3.80
N SER A 149 -2.48 10.42 -4.00
CA SER A 149 -1.29 9.54 -4.03
C SER A 149 -0.42 9.85 -5.24
N LEU A 150 -1.03 10.16 -6.39
CA LEU A 150 -0.32 10.55 -7.60
C LEU A 150 0.35 11.91 -7.41
N GLN A 151 -0.36 12.91 -6.88
CA GLN A 151 0.20 14.22 -6.52
C GLN A 151 1.43 14.07 -5.64
N SER A 152 1.34 13.27 -4.58
CA SER A 152 2.47 13.01 -3.68
C SER A 152 3.66 12.36 -4.38
N GLN A 153 3.41 11.41 -5.29
CA GLN A 153 4.45 10.77 -6.08
C GLN A 153 5.05 11.71 -7.13
N SER A 154 4.25 12.57 -7.75
CA SER A 154 4.68 13.64 -8.65
C SER A 154 5.62 14.59 -7.95
N THR A 155 5.27 15.07 -6.76
CA THR A 155 6.13 15.94 -5.94
C THR A 155 7.48 15.27 -5.67
N SER A 156 7.49 14.01 -5.23
CA SER A 156 8.74 13.28 -5.00
C SER A 156 9.58 13.08 -6.27
N LEU A 157 8.96 12.86 -7.44
CA LEU A 157 9.70 12.78 -8.69
C LEU A 157 10.31 14.13 -9.10
N THR A 158 9.54 15.20 -8.98
CA THR A 158 10.02 16.56 -9.26
C THR A 158 11.17 16.93 -8.34
N LEU A 159 11.06 16.70 -7.04
CA LEU A 159 12.12 16.99 -6.08
C LEU A 159 13.39 16.19 -6.38
N LYS A 160 13.27 14.90 -6.74
CA LYS A 160 14.43 14.09 -7.14
C LYS A 160 15.17 14.64 -8.35
N ALA A 161 14.44 15.24 -9.29
CA ALA A 161 15.01 15.80 -10.50
C ALA A 161 15.61 17.20 -10.26
N GLU A 162 14.88 18.08 -9.56
CA GLU A 162 15.20 19.49 -9.45
C GLU A 162 16.02 19.83 -8.19
N LYS A 163 15.76 19.17 -7.06
CA LYS A 163 16.40 19.44 -5.75
C LYS A 163 16.67 18.13 -5.00
N PRO A 164 17.59 17.27 -5.50
CA PRO A 164 17.82 15.93 -4.94
C PRO A 164 18.20 15.96 -3.46
N GLU A 165 18.96 16.97 -3.06
CA GLU A 165 19.39 17.17 -1.67
C GLU A 165 18.24 17.51 -0.71
N ILE A 166 17.19 18.20 -1.17
CA ILE A 166 15.97 18.42 -0.37
C ILE A 166 15.18 17.11 -0.20
N GLU A 167 15.07 16.30 -1.27
CA GLU A 167 14.40 14.99 -1.18
C GLU A 167 15.19 14.02 -0.28
N GLU A 168 16.52 14.01 -0.36
CA GLU A 168 17.36 13.20 0.53
C GLU A 168 17.16 13.62 1.99
N GLN A 169 17.20 14.92 2.28
CA GLN A 169 16.93 15.45 3.61
C GLN A 169 15.53 15.04 4.11
N ARG A 170 14.50 15.19 3.28
CA ARG A 170 13.13 14.75 3.59
C ARG A 170 13.07 13.26 3.90
N SER A 171 13.69 12.43 3.06
CA SER A 171 13.71 10.97 3.21
C SER A 171 14.41 10.56 4.52
N ASN A 172 15.54 11.17 4.83
CA ASN A 172 16.29 10.90 6.05
C ASN A 172 15.52 11.32 7.31
N LEU A 173 14.86 12.48 7.29
CA LEU A 173 14.02 12.93 8.40
C LEU A 173 12.81 12.02 8.63
N LEU A 174 12.13 11.60 7.56
CA LEU A 174 11.00 10.66 7.67
C LEU A 174 11.44 9.30 8.22
N LYS A 175 12.63 8.82 7.79
CA LYS A 175 13.21 7.58 8.31
C LYS A 175 13.52 7.71 9.81
N LEU A 176 14.18 8.78 10.21
CA LEU A 176 14.53 9.06 11.61
C LEU A 176 13.28 9.16 12.48
N GLN A 177 12.26 9.90 12.05
CA GLN A 177 10.98 9.98 12.76
C GLN A 177 10.30 8.61 12.86
N GLY A 178 10.38 7.80 11.80
CA GLY A 178 9.86 6.43 11.81
C GLY A 178 10.57 5.55 12.85
N GLU A 179 11.90 5.59 12.90
CA GLU A 179 12.71 4.85 13.88
C GLU A 179 12.40 5.30 15.32
N GLN A 180 12.26 6.61 15.54
CA GLN A 180 11.90 7.18 16.85
C GLN A 180 10.50 6.77 17.30
N LEU A 181 9.50 6.76 16.40
CA LEU A 181 8.15 6.32 16.71
C LEU A 181 8.09 4.82 17.05
N VAL A 182 8.91 4.00 16.38
CA VAL A 182 9.04 2.57 16.73
C VAL A 182 9.66 2.44 18.12
N LYS A 183 10.76 3.15 18.38
CA LYS A 183 11.41 3.15 19.70
C LYS A 183 10.45 3.60 20.81
N LEU A 184 9.65 4.64 20.58
CA LEU A 184 8.66 5.11 21.54
C LEU A 184 7.64 4.02 21.88
N ARG A 185 7.13 3.31 20.86
CA ARG A 185 6.21 2.18 21.06
C ARG A 185 6.87 1.03 21.83
N GLU A 186 8.13 0.72 21.54
CA GLU A 186 8.87 -0.31 22.28
C GLU A 186 9.02 0.04 23.76
N LEU A 187 9.30 1.31 24.08
CA LEU A 187 9.34 1.79 25.46
C LEU A 187 7.97 1.71 26.16
N GLU A 188 6.89 2.07 25.46
CA GLU A 188 5.51 1.92 25.96
C GLU A 188 5.17 0.44 26.24
N GLU A 189 5.52 -0.47 25.34
CA GLU A 189 5.31 -1.91 25.51
C GLU A 189 6.12 -2.48 26.68
N GLN A 190 7.37 -2.04 26.86
CA GLN A 190 8.20 -2.41 28.01
C GLN A 190 7.61 -1.91 29.32
N MET A 191 7.07 -0.68 29.34
CA MET A 191 6.40 -0.11 30.51
C MET A 191 5.16 -0.92 30.87
N LEU A 192 4.32 -1.26 29.89
CA LEU A 192 3.12 -2.09 30.08
C LEU A 192 3.48 -3.50 30.56
N ALA A 193 4.49 -4.12 29.98
CA ALA A 193 4.98 -5.44 30.39
C ALA A 193 5.45 -5.42 31.84
N THR A 194 6.23 -4.41 32.23
CA THR A 194 6.71 -4.21 33.60
C THR A 194 5.55 -4.08 34.59
N ILE A 195 4.53 -3.27 34.28
CA ILE A 195 3.33 -3.12 35.11
C ILE A 195 2.55 -4.45 35.22
N SER A 196 2.42 -5.17 34.10
CA SER A 196 1.65 -6.42 34.06
C SER A 196 2.31 -7.60 34.77
N ALA A 197 3.65 -7.57 34.92
CA ALA A 197 4.42 -8.63 35.54
C ALA A 197 4.43 -8.53 37.07
N VAL A 198 3.91 -7.44 37.65
CA VAL A 198 3.86 -7.25 39.10
C VAL A 198 2.68 -8.03 39.70
N GLU A 199 2.98 -9.15 40.35
CA GLU A 199 2.04 -9.82 41.25
C GLU A 199 2.17 -9.21 42.66
N GLY A 200 1.42 -8.14 42.95
CA GLY A 200 1.45 -7.46 44.26
C GLY A 200 1.31 -5.95 44.16
N ASN A 201 1.71 -5.23 45.22
CA ASN A 201 1.71 -3.77 45.23
C ASN A 201 2.98 -3.24 44.55
N ILE A 202 2.82 -2.47 43.47
CA ILE A 202 3.91 -1.93 42.64
C ILE A 202 4.90 -1.07 43.45
N LEU A 203 4.42 -0.44 44.53
CA LEU A 203 5.21 0.42 45.40
C LEU A 203 6.14 -0.35 46.35
N ASP A 204 6.05 -1.68 46.39
CA ASP A 204 6.82 -2.49 47.34
C ASP A 204 8.18 -2.95 46.75
N ASP A 205 8.40 -2.77 45.44
CA ASP A 205 9.67 -3.11 44.77
C ASP A 205 10.32 -1.86 44.15
N ASP A 206 11.28 -1.28 44.87
CA ASP A 206 12.04 -0.09 44.45
C ASP A 206 12.71 -0.27 43.07
N ARG A 207 13.02 -1.50 42.66
CA ARG A 207 13.65 -1.77 41.35
C ARG A 207 12.68 -1.53 40.20
N ILE A 208 11.40 -1.77 40.42
CA ILE A 208 10.34 -1.54 39.44
C ILE A 208 10.13 -0.04 39.27
N VAL A 209 10.10 0.70 40.38
CA VAL A 209 9.98 2.17 40.38
C VAL A 209 11.18 2.79 39.66
N GLU A 210 12.41 2.41 39.99
CA GLU A 210 13.62 2.89 39.32
C GLU A 210 13.62 2.55 37.81
N GLY A 211 13.22 1.33 37.44
CA GLY A 211 13.11 0.91 36.04
C GLY A 211 12.08 1.72 35.27
N MET A 212 10.92 1.99 35.87
CA MET A 212 9.88 2.83 35.27
C MET A 212 10.33 4.29 35.12
N GLU A 213 11.04 4.85 36.10
CA GLU A 213 11.60 6.19 35.99
C GLU A 213 12.58 6.32 34.82
N VAL A 214 13.44 5.31 34.61
CA VAL A 214 14.36 5.26 33.47
C VAL A 214 13.60 5.21 32.14
N LEU A 215 12.61 4.32 32.02
CA LEU A 215 11.78 4.19 30.80
C LEU A 215 11.02 5.49 30.49
N MET A 216 10.45 6.14 31.50
CA MET A 216 9.76 7.43 31.33
C MET A 216 10.71 8.52 30.88
N LYS A 217 11.92 8.58 31.44
CA LYS A 217 12.94 9.57 31.05
C LYS A 217 13.41 9.35 29.62
N GLU A 218 13.61 8.09 29.21
CA GLU A 218 13.99 7.77 27.85
C GLU A 218 12.86 8.09 26.86
N GLY A 219 11.60 7.78 27.21
CA GLY A 219 10.42 8.15 26.44
C GLY A 219 10.33 9.67 26.21
N ALA A 220 10.46 10.46 27.28
CA ALA A 220 10.46 11.92 27.19
C ALA A 220 11.60 12.46 26.30
N GLN A 221 12.78 11.83 26.33
CA GLN A 221 13.88 12.20 25.44
C GLN A 221 13.56 11.90 23.97
N VAL A 222 12.93 10.76 23.68
CA VAL A 222 12.51 10.39 22.31
C VAL A 222 11.43 11.36 21.80
N GLU A 223 10.46 11.71 22.63
CA GLU A 223 9.41 12.69 22.29
C GLU A 223 10.01 14.07 21.95
N ASP A 224 10.97 14.55 22.74
CA ASP A 224 11.68 15.81 22.47
C ASP A 224 12.44 15.76 21.13
N GLN A 225 13.05 14.63 20.79
CA GLN A 225 13.70 14.46 19.49
C GLN A 225 12.70 14.46 18.33
N ILE A 226 11.53 13.80 18.49
CA ILE A 226 10.47 13.81 17.49
C ILE A 226 9.98 15.25 17.26
N ALA A 227 9.81 16.02 18.34
CA ALA A 227 9.40 17.43 18.26
C ALA A 227 10.42 18.27 17.46
N LYS A 228 11.71 18.16 17.80
CA LYS A 228 12.81 18.83 17.07
C LYS A 228 12.86 18.45 15.60
N SER A 229 12.75 17.16 15.27
CA SER A 229 12.71 16.70 13.88
C SER A 229 11.46 17.20 13.15
N SER A 230 10.34 17.38 13.84
CA SER A 230 9.10 17.93 13.26
C SER A 230 9.27 19.39 12.84
N ASP A 231 10.02 20.18 13.61
CA ASP A 231 10.29 21.58 13.26
C ASP A 231 11.19 21.69 12.01
N ILE A 232 12.25 20.88 11.92
CA ILE A 232 13.07 20.80 10.70
C ILE A 232 12.22 20.36 9.50
N MET A 233 11.30 19.41 9.71
CA MET A 233 10.39 18.95 8.67
C MET A 233 9.44 20.06 8.17
N LYS A 234 9.08 21.05 9.01
CA LYS A 234 8.28 22.21 8.56
C LYS A 234 9.07 23.08 7.58
N GLU A 235 10.35 23.33 7.83
CA GLU A 235 11.21 24.09 6.92
C GLU A 235 11.38 23.37 5.59
N VAL A 236 11.64 22.06 5.63
CA VAL A 236 11.73 21.24 4.42
C VAL A 236 10.39 21.24 3.66
N LYS A 237 9.25 21.11 4.35
CA LYS A 237 7.92 21.23 3.72
C LYS A 237 7.70 22.59 3.07
N HIS A 238 8.19 23.68 3.69
CA HIS A 238 8.10 25.01 3.09
C HIS A 238 8.89 25.09 1.78
N ALA A 239 10.09 24.52 1.74
CA ALA A 239 10.89 24.45 0.51
C ALA A 239 10.21 23.59 -0.58
N ILE A 240 9.58 22.47 -0.18
CA ILE A 240 8.80 21.60 -1.08
C ILE A 240 7.57 22.33 -1.63
N GLY A 241 6.93 23.18 -0.82
CA GLY A 241 5.72 23.92 -1.18
C GLY A 241 5.87 24.77 -2.44
N LYS A 242 7.10 25.15 -2.82
CA LYS A 242 7.38 25.82 -4.10
C LYS A 242 6.97 24.97 -5.31
N PHE A 243 7.13 23.65 -5.24
CA PHE A 243 6.83 22.71 -6.33
C PHE A 243 5.38 22.21 -6.32
N GLU A 244 4.60 22.55 -5.29
CA GLU A 244 3.21 22.15 -5.14
C GLU A 244 2.32 22.50 -6.36
N PRO A 245 2.45 23.67 -7.01
CA PRO A 245 1.63 23.99 -8.18
C PRO A 245 1.80 23.02 -9.35
N LEU A 246 3.00 22.45 -9.53
CA LEU A 246 3.23 21.43 -10.57
C LEU A 246 2.53 20.12 -10.19
N ALA A 247 2.62 19.72 -8.93
CA ALA A 247 1.99 18.49 -8.45
C ALA A 247 0.46 18.56 -8.52
N LEU A 248 -0.13 19.73 -8.24
CA LEU A 248 -1.56 19.99 -8.43
C LEU A 248 -1.99 19.85 -9.90
N LEU A 249 -1.22 20.41 -10.84
CA LEU A 249 -1.47 20.21 -12.26
C LEU A 249 -1.41 18.73 -12.65
N CYS A 250 -0.43 17.98 -12.15
CA CYS A 250 -0.32 16.55 -12.41
C CYS A 250 -1.55 15.77 -11.94
N ARG A 251 -2.08 16.12 -10.77
CA ARG A 251 -3.32 15.56 -10.23
C ARG A 251 -4.51 15.86 -11.14
N GLU A 252 -4.69 17.12 -11.52
CA GLU A 252 -5.81 17.54 -12.37
C GLU A 252 -5.78 16.85 -13.74
N LEU A 253 -4.60 16.79 -14.36
CA LEU A 253 -4.41 16.07 -15.62
C LEU A 253 -4.75 14.59 -15.50
N PHE A 254 -4.34 13.94 -14.41
CA PHE A 254 -4.64 12.52 -14.21
C PHE A 254 -6.13 12.26 -13.97
N VAL A 255 -6.80 13.11 -13.19
CA VAL A 255 -8.26 13.02 -13.01
C VAL A 255 -8.98 13.21 -14.36
N ALA A 256 -8.52 14.14 -15.19
CA ALA A 256 -9.06 14.34 -16.54
C ALA A 256 -8.84 13.10 -17.42
N LEU A 257 -7.65 12.48 -17.36
CA LEU A 257 -7.34 11.24 -18.07
C LEU A 257 -8.23 10.07 -17.64
N GLU A 258 -8.48 9.92 -16.33
CA GLU A 258 -9.40 8.89 -15.82
C GLU A 258 -10.84 9.13 -16.30
N ALA A 259 -11.27 10.38 -16.35
CA ALA A 259 -12.60 10.74 -16.85
C ALA A 259 -12.80 10.41 -18.34
N MET A 260 -11.73 10.33 -19.15
CA MET A 260 -11.83 9.98 -20.58
C MET A 260 -12.40 8.57 -20.81
N ARG A 261 -12.22 7.63 -19.87
CA ARG A 261 -12.83 6.29 -19.97
C ARG A 261 -14.35 6.34 -20.07
N LYS A 262 -14.98 7.38 -19.51
CA LYS A 262 -16.44 7.58 -19.59
C LYS A 262 -16.92 7.93 -21.00
N ILE A 263 -16.04 8.49 -21.84
CA ILE A 263 -16.33 8.79 -23.25
C ILE A 263 -16.21 7.51 -24.07
N SER A 264 -15.10 6.78 -23.90
CA SER A 264 -14.89 5.50 -24.57
C SER A 264 -14.04 4.57 -23.71
N PHE A 265 -14.43 3.29 -23.67
CA PHE A 265 -13.69 2.24 -22.98
C PHE A 265 -12.26 2.06 -23.53
N LEU A 266 -11.97 2.57 -24.73
CA LEU A 266 -10.63 2.53 -25.34
C LEU A 266 -9.66 3.56 -24.72
N TYR A 267 -10.18 4.58 -24.05
CA TYR A 267 -9.37 5.66 -23.45
C TYR A 267 -8.97 5.32 -22.03
N GLU A 268 -8.12 4.28 -21.92
CA GLU A 268 -7.57 3.84 -20.66
C GLU A 268 -6.10 4.25 -20.52
N PHE A 269 -5.82 5.05 -19.49
CA PHE A 269 -4.48 5.55 -19.20
C PHE A 269 -4.04 5.07 -17.83
N SER A 270 -3.00 4.23 -17.79
CA SER A 270 -2.45 3.78 -16.51
C SER A 270 -1.68 4.90 -15.79
N ALA A 271 -1.73 4.91 -14.46
CA ALA A 271 -0.91 5.80 -13.64
C ALA A 271 0.60 5.63 -13.96
N LYS A 272 1.05 4.39 -14.25
CA LYS A 272 2.44 4.12 -14.65
C LYS A 272 2.82 4.86 -15.93
N SER A 273 1.95 4.88 -16.94
CA SER A 273 2.16 5.63 -18.18
C SER A 273 2.28 7.13 -17.92
N PHE A 274 1.42 7.67 -17.05
CA PHE A 274 1.48 9.07 -16.65
C PHE A 274 2.78 9.41 -15.91
N MET A 275 3.19 8.58 -14.95
CA MET A 275 4.45 8.75 -14.22
C MET A 275 5.68 8.72 -15.14
N ASN A 276 5.67 7.84 -16.15
CA ASN A 276 6.72 7.81 -17.18
C ASN A 276 6.72 9.06 -18.06
N LEU A 277 5.56 9.62 -18.36
CA LEU A 277 5.45 10.90 -19.05
C LEU A 277 6.08 12.03 -18.24
N MET A 278 5.75 12.15 -16.96
CA MET A 278 6.38 13.17 -16.10
C MET A 278 7.89 13.01 -16.05
N LYS A 279 8.38 11.77 -15.87
CA LYS A 279 9.82 11.50 -15.84
C LYS A 279 10.50 11.96 -17.13
N SER A 280 9.90 11.68 -18.28
CA SER A 280 10.40 12.13 -19.58
C SER A 280 10.42 13.66 -19.73
N VAL A 281 9.48 14.38 -19.11
CA VAL A 281 9.45 15.85 -19.13
C VAL A 281 10.53 16.42 -18.19
N LEU A 282 10.69 15.84 -17.00
CA LEU A 282 11.71 16.23 -16.03
C LEU A 282 13.14 15.99 -16.54
N GLU A 283 13.36 14.94 -17.36
CA GLU A 283 14.67 14.64 -17.94
C GLU A 283 15.08 15.57 -19.09
N LYS A 284 14.15 16.36 -19.65
CA LYS A 284 14.47 17.35 -20.70
C LYS A 284 15.31 18.48 -20.08
N LYS A 285 16.61 18.47 -20.36
CA LYS A 285 17.54 19.55 -19.96
C LYS A 285 17.17 20.84 -20.68
N GLN A 286 17.00 21.92 -19.91
CA GLN A 286 16.98 23.28 -20.45
C GLN A 286 18.26 24.02 -20.10
N SER A 287 18.68 24.91 -21.00
CA SER A 287 19.91 25.67 -20.92
C SER A 287 19.64 27.01 -20.24
N GLY A 288 20.17 27.23 -19.03
CA GLY A 288 20.12 28.53 -18.36
C GLY A 288 20.04 28.43 -16.84
N ASP A 289 20.52 29.46 -16.15
CA ASP A 289 20.32 29.66 -14.72
C ASP A 289 18.93 30.30 -14.55
N GLN A 290 17.90 29.48 -14.35
CA GLN A 290 16.50 29.90 -14.24
C GLN A 290 16.06 29.87 -12.77
N SER A 291 15.16 30.78 -12.39
CA SER A 291 14.52 30.72 -11.06
C SER A 291 13.67 29.44 -10.92
N ASP A 292 13.51 28.94 -9.69
CA ASP A 292 12.63 27.79 -9.40
C ASP A 292 11.21 28.01 -9.95
N GLU A 293 10.69 29.25 -9.87
CA GLU A 293 9.34 29.60 -10.35
C GLU A 293 9.22 29.54 -11.88
N GLU A 294 10.19 30.12 -12.59
CA GLU A 294 10.23 30.09 -14.06
C GLU A 294 10.35 28.64 -14.57
N ARG A 295 11.19 27.85 -13.90
CA ARG A 295 11.38 26.44 -14.20
C ARG A 295 10.09 25.64 -14.02
N ILE A 296 9.33 25.91 -12.95
CA ILE A 296 8.04 25.25 -12.71
C ILE A 296 7.03 25.59 -13.80
N ASP A 297 6.94 26.85 -14.23
CA ASP A 297 5.98 27.23 -15.28
C ASP A 297 6.33 26.64 -16.65
N ILE A 298 7.62 26.53 -16.96
CA ILE A 298 8.11 25.79 -18.12
C ILE A 298 7.70 24.31 -18.03
N LEU A 299 7.92 23.68 -16.86
CA LEU A 299 7.55 22.28 -16.64
C LEU A 299 6.04 22.05 -16.78
N LYS A 300 5.21 22.95 -16.28
CA LYS A 300 3.75 22.87 -16.44
C LYS A 300 3.35 22.90 -17.91
N LYS A 301 3.96 23.80 -18.69
CA LYS A 301 3.72 23.92 -20.13
C LYS A 301 4.17 22.66 -20.87
N ASP A 302 5.41 22.23 -20.68
CA ASP A 302 5.99 21.05 -21.32
C ASP A 302 5.19 19.78 -20.98
N LEU A 303 4.74 19.66 -19.73
CA LEU A 303 3.90 18.56 -19.26
C LEU A 303 2.54 18.54 -19.98
N SER A 304 1.89 19.70 -20.07
CA SER A 304 0.58 19.83 -20.71
C SER A 304 0.66 19.53 -22.20
N GLU A 305 1.68 20.05 -22.89
CA GLU A 305 1.91 19.80 -24.32
C GLU A 305 2.24 18.33 -24.60
N GLU A 306 3.12 17.71 -23.82
CA GLU A 306 3.47 16.30 -23.97
C GLU A 306 2.28 15.39 -23.65
N ALA A 307 1.50 15.71 -22.61
CA ALA A 307 0.27 14.98 -22.26
C ALA A 307 -0.74 15.08 -23.40
N ALA A 308 -1.06 16.29 -23.85
CA ALA A 308 -1.97 16.50 -24.98
C ALA A 308 -1.50 15.76 -26.24
N ALA A 309 -0.21 15.83 -26.58
CA ALA A 309 0.34 15.14 -27.73
C ALA A 309 0.22 13.60 -27.62
N ARG A 310 0.45 13.01 -26.44
CA ARG A 310 0.29 11.56 -26.25
C ARG A 310 -1.17 11.13 -26.26
N ILE A 311 -2.05 11.89 -25.62
CA ILE A 311 -3.49 11.63 -25.62
C ILE A 311 -4.04 11.74 -27.04
N ALA A 312 -3.72 12.81 -27.75
CA ALA A 312 -4.19 13.05 -29.12
C ALA A 312 -3.74 11.98 -30.12
N ARG A 313 -2.67 11.23 -29.86
CA ARG A 313 -2.30 10.07 -30.69
C ARG A 313 -3.22 8.87 -30.48
N GLY A 314 -3.75 8.69 -29.27
CA GLY A 314 -4.65 7.59 -28.90
C GLY A 314 -6.14 7.87 -29.11
N LEU A 315 -6.54 9.13 -29.27
CA LEU A 315 -7.93 9.50 -29.51
C LEU A 315 -8.39 9.17 -30.94
N LEU A 316 -9.68 8.86 -31.09
CA LEU A 316 -10.38 8.84 -32.37
C LEU A 316 -10.45 10.24 -32.97
N VAL A 317 -10.50 10.35 -34.30
CA VAL A 317 -10.52 11.64 -34.99
C VAL A 317 -11.75 12.47 -34.62
N GLU A 318 -12.88 11.81 -34.41
CA GLU A 318 -14.15 12.42 -34.00
C GLU A 318 -14.03 13.07 -32.61
N ASP A 319 -13.34 12.42 -31.68
CA ASP A 319 -13.16 12.91 -30.31
C ASP A 319 -12.06 13.97 -30.18
N LYS A 320 -11.17 14.09 -31.19
CA LYS A 320 -10.15 15.16 -31.23
C LYS A 320 -10.73 16.53 -31.58
N SER A 321 -11.87 16.57 -32.24
CA SER A 321 -12.39 17.77 -32.92
C SER A 321 -13.63 18.38 -32.25
N GLN A 322 -14.15 17.79 -31.18
CA GLN A 322 -15.35 18.29 -30.49
C GLN A 322 -15.10 19.22 -29.29
N ASN A 323 -13.85 19.53 -28.91
CA ASN A 323 -13.55 20.41 -27.76
C ASN A 323 -12.30 21.28 -27.95
N ILE A 324 -12.19 21.98 -29.09
CA ILE A 324 -11.30 23.14 -29.23
C ILE A 324 -12.16 24.36 -29.56
#